data_AF-A0A0X3VD45-F1
#
_entry.id   AF-A0A0X3VD45-F1
#
_cell.length_a   1.000
_cell.length_b   1.000
_cell.length_c   1.000
_cell.angle_alpha   90.00
_cell.angle_beta   90.00
_cell.angle_gamma   90.00
#
_symmetry.space_group_name_H-M   'P 1'
#
loop_
_entity.id
_entity.type
_entity.pdbx_description
1 polymer ?
#
loop_
_entity_poly.entity_id
_entity_poly.type
_entity_poly.pdbx_seq_one_letter_code
_entity_poly.pdbx_strand_id
1 'polypeptide(L)'
;MKNQAPVDPRTALREMVTAVRVLRGELSPADLQVVDESLGAIGDGENVDRGTLRRALGAIAGVAAMVGQVGIPVIEAVRRATAALGM
;
A
#
# COMPACT_ATOMS: atom_id res chain seq x y z
N MET A 1 -8.50 21.00 -16.30
CA MET A 1 -8.64 19.73 -15.55
C MET A 1 -7.25 19.11 -15.47
N LYS A 2 -6.77 18.76 -14.27
CA LYS A 2 -5.36 18.39 -14.03
C LYS A 2 -5.08 17.03 -14.67
N ASN A 3 -4.28 17.00 -15.74
CA ASN A 3 -3.73 15.78 -16.32
C ASN A 3 -2.85 15.08 -15.27
N GLN A 4 -3.43 14.13 -14.53
CA GLN A 4 -2.64 13.08 -13.91
C GLN A 4 -2.12 12.23 -15.06
N ALA A 5 -0.84 12.37 -15.41
CA ALA A 5 -0.18 11.34 -16.21
C ALA A 5 -0.44 9.99 -15.52
N PRO A 6 -0.60 8.88 -16.26
CA PRO A 6 -0.73 7.57 -15.63
C PRO A 6 0.49 7.39 -14.73
N VAL A 7 0.29 7.39 -13.41
CA VAL A 7 1.39 7.10 -12.49
C VAL A 7 1.77 5.66 -12.79
N ASP A 8 3.03 5.46 -13.17
CA ASP A 8 3.57 4.14 -13.39
C ASP A 8 3.29 3.27 -12.14
N PRO A 9 2.70 2.07 -12.29
CA PRO A 9 2.31 1.22 -11.16
C PRO A 9 3.46 0.98 -10.18
N ARG A 10 4.68 0.85 -10.69
CA ARG A 10 5.88 0.65 -9.88
C ARG A 10 6.21 1.87 -9.04
N THR A 11 6.01 3.06 -9.58
CA THR A 11 6.16 4.33 -8.85
C THR A 11 5.13 4.46 -7.74
N ALA A 12 3.86 4.18 -8.04
CA ALA A 12 2.80 4.22 -7.02
C ALA A 12 3.03 3.20 -5.90
N LEU A 13 3.49 1.98 -6.25
CA LEU A 13 3.88 0.97 -5.26
C LEU A 13 5.06 1.41 -4.40
N ARG A 14 6.11 2.00 -4.98
CA ARG A 14 7.26 2.53 -4.21
C ARG A 14 6.85 3.63 -3.23
N GLU A 15 5.98 4.55 -3.65
CA GLU A 15 5.44 5.60 -2.78
C GLU A 15 4.62 5.00 -1.63
N MET A 16 3.80 4.00 -1.92
CA MET A 16 3.06 3.26 -0.89
C MET A 16 4.00 2.56 0.10
N VAL A 17 5.02 1.83 -0.37
CA VAL A 17 6.01 1.20 0.51
C VAL A 17 6.71 2.24 1.40
N THR A 18 7.01 3.42 0.85
CA THR A 18 7.64 4.51 1.61
C THR A 18 6.71 5.04 2.70
N ALA A 19 5.43 5.27 2.38
CA ALA A 19 4.44 5.69 3.37
C ALA A 19 4.24 4.63 4.48
N VAL A 20 4.20 3.35 4.10
CA VAL A 20 4.09 2.23 5.04
C VAL A 20 5.29 2.17 5.98
N ARG A 21 6.51 2.39 5.48
CA ARG A 21 7.73 2.42 6.31
C ARG A 21 7.68 3.50 7.40
N VAL A 22 7.09 4.65 7.11
CA VAL A 22 6.88 5.72 8.11
C VAL A 22 5.87 5.27 9.16
N LEU A 23 4.80 4.58 8.76
CA LEU A 23 3.77 4.07 9.67
C LEU A 23 4.31 2.98 10.63
N ARG A 24 5.35 2.24 10.25
CA ARG A 24 5.89 1.11 11.05
C ARG A 24 6.26 1.47 12.49
N GLY A 25 6.66 2.71 12.77
CA GLY A 25 6.97 3.16 14.14
C GLY A 25 5.75 3.19 15.07
N GLU A 26 4.55 3.19 14.50
CA GLU A 26 3.27 3.44 15.18
C GLU A 26 2.40 2.18 15.24
N LEU A 27 2.90 1.06 14.70
CA LEU A 27 2.19 -0.21 14.61
C LEU A 27 2.48 -1.12 15.79
N SER A 28 1.47 -1.86 16.22
CA SER A 28 1.67 -2.98 17.14
C SER A 28 2.50 -4.09 16.48
N PRO A 29 3.16 -4.99 17.24
CA PRO A 29 3.88 -6.13 16.66
C PRO A 29 3.00 -7.02 15.76
N ALA A 30 1.71 -7.17 16.10
CA ALA A 30 0.77 -7.95 15.31
C ALA A 30 0.46 -7.27 13.96
N ASP A 31 0.23 -5.96 13.98
CA ASP A 31 -0.03 -5.18 12.77
C ASP A 31 1.21 -5.08 11.88
N LEU A 32 2.40 -4.96 12.48
CA LEU A 32 3.68 -5.00 11.78
C LEU A 32 3.84 -6.30 10.98
N GLN A 33 3.51 -7.44 11.59
CA GLN A 33 3.58 -8.73 10.92
C GLN A 33 2.65 -8.77 9.69
N VAL A 34 1.40 -8.33 9.83
CA VAL A 34 0.43 -8.29 8.72
C VAL A 34 0.93 -7.39 7.58
N VAL A 35 1.50 -6.24 7.92
CA VAL A 35 2.06 -5.29 6.95
C VAL A 35 3.28 -5.89 6.25
N ASP A 36 4.20 -6.51 6.99
CA ASP A 36 5.40 -7.13 6.41
C ASP A 36 5.07 -8.32 5.50
N GLU A 37 4.12 -9.17 5.90
CA GLU A 37 3.62 -10.26 5.05
C GLU A 37 2.99 -9.72 3.76
N SER A 38 2.19 -8.65 3.87
CA SER A 38 1.56 -8.00 2.71
C SER A 38 2.59 -7.37 1.78
N LEU A 39 3.62 -6.72 2.32
CA LEU A 39 4.74 -6.17 1.55
C LEU A 39 5.53 -7.28 0.84
N GLY A 40 5.77 -8.40 1.52
CA GLY A 40 6.40 -9.58 0.93
C GLY A 40 5.60 -10.18 -0.21
N ALA A 41 4.27 -10.24 -0.08
CA ALA A 41 3.37 -10.73 -1.12
C ALA A 41 3.30 -9.82 -2.36
N ILE A 42 3.49 -8.51 -2.18
CA ILE A 42 3.57 -7.53 -3.28
C ILE A 42 4.93 -7.62 -4.00
N GLY A 43 6.02 -7.92 -3.28
CA GLY A 43 7.36 -8.02 -3.84
C GLY A 43 7.75 -6.76 -4.64
N ASP A 44 8.37 -6.96 -5.81
CA ASP A 44 8.68 -5.86 -6.76
C ASP A 44 7.48 -5.44 -7.63
N GLY A 45 6.31 -6.08 -7.44
CA GLY A 45 5.10 -5.84 -8.23
C GLY A 45 5.11 -6.49 -9.63
N GLU A 46 6.21 -7.14 -10.01
CA GLU A 46 6.31 -7.88 -11.28
C GLU A 46 5.78 -9.32 -11.11
N ASN A 47 4.91 -9.76 -12.02
CA ASN A 47 4.32 -11.10 -12.06
C ASN A 47 3.50 -11.54 -10.84
N VAL A 48 3.05 -10.61 -10.00
CA VAL A 48 2.13 -10.93 -8.89
C VAL A 48 0.69 -11.00 -9.40
N ASP A 49 -0.04 -12.03 -8.98
CA ASP A 49 -1.46 -12.17 -9.29
C ASP A 49 -2.28 -10.97 -8.75
N ARG A 50 -3.26 -10.49 -9.53
CA ARG A 50 -4.09 -9.33 -9.15
C ARG A 50 -4.87 -9.57 -7.86
N GLY A 51 -5.32 -10.80 -7.61
CA GLY A 51 -6.00 -11.17 -6.37
C GLY A 51 -5.08 -11.07 -5.15
N THR A 52 -3.83 -11.48 -5.30
CA THR A 52 -2.78 -11.31 -4.28
C THR A 52 -2.49 -9.84 -4.01
N LEU A 53 -2.27 -9.05 -5.07
CA LEU A 53 -2.07 -7.59 -4.97
C LEU A 53 -3.24 -6.90 -4.26
N ARG A 54 -4.48 -7.13 -4.71
CA ARG A 54 -5.67 -6.53 -4.11
C ARG A 54 -5.82 -6.90 -2.63
N ARG A 55 -5.56 -8.16 -2.27
CA ARG A 55 -5.63 -8.62 -0.87
C ARG A 55 -4.57 -7.94 -0.01
N ALA A 56 -3.32 -7.89 -0.47
CA ALA A 56 -2.22 -7.25 0.26
C ALA A 56 -2.45 -5.74 0.44
N LEU A 57 -2.86 -5.04 -0.62
CA LEU A 57 -3.22 -3.62 -0.56
C LEU A 57 -4.38 -3.36 0.42
N GLY A 58 -5.40 -4.23 0.41
CA GLY A 58 -6.52 -4.17 1.33
C GLY A 58 -6.10 -4.36 2.79
N ALA A 59 -5.21 -5.31 3.07
CA ALA A 59 -4.68 -5.55 4.41
C ALA A 59 -3.91 -4.32 4.93
N ILE A 60 -3.03 -3.75 4.11
CA ILE A 60 -2.27 -2.53 4.44
C ILE A 60 -3.21 -1.36 4.74
N ALA A 61 -4.24 -1.14 3.90
CA ALA A 61 -5.22 -0.08 4.12
C ALA A 61 -6.04 -0.30 5.40
N GLY A 62 -6.38 -1.56 5.70
CA GLY A 62 -7.08 -1.94 6.92
C GLY A 62 -6.26 -1.62 8.17
N VAL A 63 -5.00 -2.05 8.20
CA VAL A 63 -4.06 -1.73 9.29
C VAL A 63 -3.92 -0.21 9.44
N ALA A 64 -3.69 0.51 8.34
CA ALA A 64 -3.56 1.96 8.37
C ALA A 64 -4.81 2.66 8.96
N ALA A 65 -6.01 2.15 8.67
CA ALA A 65 -7.24 2.69 9.24
C ALA A 65 -7.32 2.51 10.78
N MET A 66 -6.76 1.42 11.31
CA MET A 66 -6.75 1.14 12.75
C MET A 66 -5.82 2.08 13.53
N VAL A 67 -4.78 2.62 12.89
CA VAL A 67 -3.86 3.62 13.48
C VAL A 67 -4.46 5.05 13.44
N GLY A 68 -5.64 5.22 12.84
CA GLY A 68 -6.33 6.50 12.79
C GLY A 68 -5.66 7.52 11.87
N GLN A 69 -5.55 8.78 12.33
CA GLN A 69 -5.10 9.89 11.47
C GLN A 69 -3.67 9.71 10.92
N VAL A 70 -2.81 9.03 11.67
CA VAL A 70 -1.43 8.73 11.25
C VAL A 70 -1.39 7.80 10.03
N GLY A 71 -2.41 6.95 9.84
CA GLY A 71 -2.51 6.05 8.70
C GLY A 71 -3.07 6.66 7.42
N ILE A 72 -3.60 7.90 7.46
CA ILE A 72 -4.20 8.57 6.29
C ILE A 72 -3.25 8.59 5.07
N PRO A 73 -1.96 8.96 5.21
CA PRO A 73 -1.04 8.98 4.07
C PRO A 73 -0.85 7.61 3.42
N VAL A 74 -0.92 6.53 4.21
CA VAL A 74 -0.83 5.15 3.70
C VAL A 74 -2.09 4.78 2.93
N ILE A 75 -3.27 5.13 3.44
CA ILE A 75 -4.55 4.87 2.76
C ILE A 75 -4.59 5.60 1.40
N GLU A 76 -4.12 6.84 1.33
CA GLU A 76 -4.03 7.59 0.08
C GLU A 76 -3.05 6.95 -0.90
N ALA A 77 -1.88 6.50 -0.41
CA ALA A 77 -0.88 5.84 -1.24
C ALA A 77 -1.39 4.49 -1.78
N VAL A 78 -2.10 3.70 -0.97
CA VAL A 78 -2.76 2.47 -1.41
C VAL A 78 -3.78 2.78 -2.50
N ARG A 79 -4.62 3.80 -2.34
CA ARG A 79 -5.59 4.21 -3.38
C ARG A 79 -4.92 4.56 -4.71
N ARG A 80 -3.80 5.30 -4.65
CA ARG A 80 -3.01 5.63 -5.86
C ARG A 80 -2.42 4.37 -6.51
N ALA A 81 -1.88 3.44 -5.71
CA ALA A 81 -1.35 2.18 -6.21
C ALA A 81 -2.43 1.31 -6.87
N THR A 82 -3.60 1.18 -6.24
CA THR A 82 -4.75 0.46 -6.79
C THR A 82 -5.21 1.08 -8.12
N ALA A 83 -5.34 2.41 -8.18
CA ALA A 83 -5.72 3.11 -9.41
C ALA A 83 -4.69 2.95 -10.52
N ALA A 84 -3.39 3.02 -10.20
CA ALA A 84 -2.30 2.82 -11.17
C ALA A 84 -2.30 1.39 -11.74
N LEU A 85 -2.66 0.40 -10.92
CA LEU A 85 -2.80 -1.01 -11.33
C LEU A 85 -4.11 -1.30 -12.09
N GLY A 86 -5.00 -0.31 -12.23
CA GLY A 86 -6.30 -0.46 -12.90
C GLY A 86 -7.27 -1.36 -12.15
N MET A 87 -7.24 -1.31 -10.81
CA MET A 87 -8.11 -2.07 -9.89
C MET A 87 -9.13 -1.18 -9.18
#